data_AF-A0A2W6S3J8-F1
#
_entry.id   AF-A0A2W6S3J8-F1
#
_cell.length_a   1.000
_cell.length_b   1.000
_cell.length_c   1.000
_cell.angle_alpha   90.00
_cell.angle_beta   90.00
_cell.angle_gamma   90.00
#
_symmetry.space_group_name_H-M   'P 1'
#
loop_
_entity.id
_entity.type
_entity.pdbx_description
1 polymer ?
#
loop_
_entity_poly.entity_id
_entity_poly.type
_entity_poly.pdbx_seq_one_letter_code
_entity_poly.pdbx_strand_id
1 'polypeptide(L)'
;MPERERATLRDAWLKERLETLIPKLMREQKIDMWIVASREFAEDPVMTTMLDGEAFNARRRTVLVFWDPGDGRPVERLVVNKHGMTYFAQSWDMAKQPDQWERVAEIIEQKNPKKIALNVTPESAFADGLSHSEFQKLDNALPLSLRSRVISSYPLAIAWLETRIPAEMASYPEILRVAHAMLAEGFSSKVVKPGITTPRDLE
;
A
#
# COMPACT_ATOMS: atom_id res chain seq x y z
N MET A 1 -1.04 18.52 16.95
CA MET A 1 -2.27 17.73 16.86
C MET A 1 -2.09 16.46 17.70
N PRO A 2 -3.00 16.13 18.63
CA PRO A 2 -2.99 14.88 19.38
C PRO A 2 -2.99 13.64 18.47
N GLU A 3 -2.39 12.54 18.90
CA GLU A 3 -2.25 11.31 18.07
C GLU A 3 -3.59 10.74 17.58
N ARG A 4 -4.66 10.83 18.38
CA ARG A 4 -6.01 10.38 17.99
C ARG A 4 -6.61 11.20 16.84
N GLU A 5 -6.38 12.51 16.84
CA GLU A 5 -6.83 13.39 15.76
C GLU A 5 -6.03 13.11 14.48
N ARG A 6 -4.73 12.79 14.61
CA ARG A 6 -3.89 12.36 13.48
C ARG A 6 -4.39 11.05 12.86
N ALA A 7 -4.72 10.06 13.69
CA ALA A 7 -5.28 8.79 13.21
C ALA A 7 -6.61 9.02 12.46
N THR A 8 -7.51 9.83 13.03
CA THR A 8 -8.80 10.14 12.41
C THR A 8 -8.65 10.83 11.04
N LEU A 9 -7.74 11.81 10.94
CA LEU A 9 -7.48 12.48 9.67
C LEU A 9 -6.87 11.54 8.63
N ARG A 10 -5.89 10.71 9.04
CA ARG A 10 -5.27 9.70 8.18
C ARG A 10 -6.31 8.71 7.66
N ASP A 11 -7.23 8.25 8.51
CA ASP A 11 -8.29 7.32 8.14
C ASP A 11 -9.27 7.94 7.14
N ALA A 12 -9.65 9.20 7.34
CA ALA A 12 -10.49 9.93 6.40
C ALA A 12 -9.83 10.04 5.02
N TRP A 13 -8.54 10.41 4.96
CA TRP A 13 -7.78 10.47 3.71
C TRP A 13 -7.61 9.10 3.07
N LEU A 14 -7.28 8.07 3.86
CA LEU A 14 -7.15 6.71 3.36
C LEU A 14 -8.45 6.25 2.72
N LYS A 15 -9.60 6.48 3.39
CA LYS A 15 -10.92 6.16 2.84
C LYS A 15 -11.14 6.82 1.49
N GLU A 16 -10.96 8.14 1.41
CA GLU A 16 -11.13 8.90 0.16
C GLU A 16 -10.20 8.41 -0.95
N ARG A 17 -8.92 8.15 -0.62
CA ARG A 17 -7.94 7.61 -1.58
C ARG A 17 -8.36 6.23 -2.09
N LEU A 18 -8.81 5.33 -1.22
CA LEU A 18 -9.27 4.00 -1.63
C LEU A 18 -10.55 4.06 -2.49
N GLU A 19 -11.43 5.03 -2.22
CA GLU A 19 -12.70 5.20 -2.97
C GLU A 19 -12.49 5.89 -4.32
N THR A 20 -11.53 6.82 -4.43
CA THR A 20 -11.36 7.66 -5.62
C THR A 20 -10.15 7.27 -6.47
N LEU A 21 -9.00 7.01 -5.85
CA LEU A 21 -7.76 6.75 -6.58
C LEU A 21 -7.68 5.30 -7.06
N ILE A 22 -7.99 4.31 -6.22
CA ILE A 22 -7.85 2.90 -6.61
C ILE A 22 -8.61 2.57 -7.90
N PRO A 23 -9.92 2.88 -8.04
CA PRO A 23 -10.64 2.60 -9.28
C PRO A 23 -10.05 3.33 -10.49
N LYS A 24 -9.67 4.60 -10.31
CA LYS A 24 -9.09 5.42 -11.37
C LYS A 24 -7.76 4.82 -11.86
N LEU A 25 -6.83 4.59 -10.93
CA LEU A 25 -5.48 4.14 -11.24
C LEU A 25 -5.46 2.73 -11.83
N MET A 26 -6.26 1.80 -11.29
CA MET A 26 -6.37 0.44 -11.85
C MET A 26 -6.85 0.47 -13.31
N ARG A 27 -7.86 1.30 -13.62
CA ARG A 27 -8.40 1.45 -14.98
C ARG A 27 -7.42 2.11 -15.94
N GLU A 28 -6.75 3.18 -15.50
CA GLU A 28 -5.72 3.86 -16.30
C GLU A 28 -4.58 2.90 -16.67
N GLN A 29 -4.16 2.04 -15.73
CA GLN A 29 -3.12 1.04 -15.96
C GLN A 29 -3.63 -0.26 -16.58
N LYS A 30 -4.95 -0.38 -16.82
CA LYS A 30 -5.62 -1.57 -17.36
C LYS A 30 -5.28 -2.83 -16.54
N ILE A 31 -5.37 -2.72 -15.22
CA ILE A 31 -5.15 -3.81 -14.27
C ILE A 31 -6.50 -4.22 -13.70
N ASP A 32 -6.85 -5.49 -13.85
CA ASP A 32 -8.13 -5.99 -13.35
C ASP A 32 -8.02 -6.40 -11.89
N MET A 33 -6.88 -6.98 -11.49
CA MET A 33 -6.63 -7.36 -10.10
C MET A 33 -5.26 -6.87 -9.63
N TRP A 34 -5.20 -6.31 -8.42
CA TRP A 34 -3.95 -5.95 -7.77
C TRP A 34 -3.85 -6.64 -6.41
N ILE A 35 -2.74 -7.33 -6.18
CA ILE A 35 -2.47 -8.04 -4.93
C ILE A 35 -1.28 -7.37 -4.26
N VAL A 36 -1.51 -6.89 -3.04
CA VAL A 36 -0.48 -6.31 -2.18
C VAL A 36 -0.37 -7.19 -0.96
N ALA A 37 0.77 -7.84 -0.77
CA ALA A 37 1.01 -8.72 0.36
C ALA A 37 2.16 -8.21 1.20
N SER A 38 2.10 -8.47 2.50
CA SER A 38 3.18 -8.14 3.42
C SER A 38 3.27 -9.18 4.50
N ARG A 39 4.51 -9.43 4.93
CA ARG A 39 4.83 -10.27 6.07
C ARG A 39 5.20 -9.37 7.25
N GLU A 40 4.92 -9.86 8.44
CA GLU A 40 5.41 -9.22 9.67
C GLU A 40 6.93 -9.02 9.60
N PHE A 41 7.39 -7.80 9.87
CA PHE A 41 8.80 -7.37 9.80
C PHE A 41 9.40 -7.32 8.38
N ALA A 42 8.57 -7.40 7.34
CA ALA A 42 8.94 -7.19 5.95
C ALA A 42 7.72 -6.64 5.20
N GLU A 43 7.35 -5.42 5.55
CA GLU A 43 6.22 -4.73 4.96
C GLU A 43 6.53 -4.26 3.54
N ASP A 44 5.56 -4.46 2.65
CA ASP A 44 5.58 -3.85 1.33
C ASP A 44 5.40 -2.33 1.49
N PRO A 45 6.20 -1.49 0.80
CA PRO A 45 6.11 -0.04 0.93
C PRO A 45 4.70 0.50 0.65
N VAL A 46 3.97 -0.08 -0.29
CA VAL A 46 2.56 0.26 -0.56
C VAL A 46 1.69 -0.11 0.63
N MET A 47 1.84 -1.32 1.19
CA MET A 47 1.01 -1.79 2.32
C MET A 47 1.06 -0.79 3.49
N THR A 48 2.23 -0.24 3.82
CA THR A 48 2.39 0.69 4.95
C THR A 48 1.49 1.94 4.84
N THR A 49 1.14 2.33 3.61
CA THR A 49 0.27 3.48 3.31
C THR A 49 -1.22 3.13 3.28
N MET A 50 -1.55 1.83 3.28
CA MET A 50 -2.92 1.33 3.22
C MET A 50 -3.47 0.92 4.60
N LEU A 51 -2.62 0.90 5.63
CA LEU A 51 -3.01 0.63 7.02
C LEU A 51 -3.78 1.81 7.63
N ASP A 52 -4.81 1.49 8.41
CA ASP A 52 -5.54 2.48 9.21
C ASP A 52 -4.62 3.13 10.28
N GLY A 53 -5.05 4.27 10.81
CA GLY A 53 -4.25 5.11 11.70
C GLY A 53 -3.90 4.46 13.04
N GLU A 54 -4.60 3.40 13.43
CA GLU A 54 -4.35 2.64 14.65
C GLU A 54 -3.56 1.34 14.41
N ALA A 55 -3.48 0.86 13.17
CA ALA A 55 -2.62 -0.26 12.77
C ALA A 55 -1.18 0.23 12.57
N PHE A 56 -0.38 0.13 13.64
CA PHE A 56 1.04 0.47 13.60
C PHE A 56 1.86 -0.42 12.66
N ASN A 57 1.48 -1.69 12.46
CA ASN A 57 2.10 -2.65 11.53
C ASN A 57 1.08 -3.72 11.09
N ALA A 58 1.34 -4.39 9.96
CA ALA A 58 0.62 -5.61 9.60
C ALA A 58 0.91 -6.71 10.64
N ARG A 59 -0.09 -7.07 11.45
CA ARG A 59 0.03 -8.20 12.39
C ARG A 59 -0.08 -9.51 11.61
N ARG A 60 1.01 -10.29 11.52
CA ARG A 60 1.14 -11.49 10.66
C ARG A 60 1.02 -11.17 9.16
N ARG A 61 1.04 -12.21 8.30
CA ARG A 61 0.85 -12.04 6.85
C ARG A 61 -0.52 -11.44 6.55
N THR A 62 -0.53 -10.32 5.86
CA THR A 62 -1.74 -9.66 5.34
C THR A 62 -1.65 -9.58 3.82
N VAL A 63 -2.71 -10.00 3.14
CA VAL A 63 -2.83 -9.90 1.68
C VAL A 63 -4.07 -9.08 1.37
N LEU A 64 -3.88 -7.93 0.73
CA LEU A 64 -4.94 -7.11 0.18
C LEU A 64 -5.18 -7.53 -1.27
N VAL A 65 -6.44 -7.66 -1.65
CA VAL A 65 -6.85 -7.94 -3.03
C VAL A 65 -7.81 -6.85 -3.47
N PHE A 66 -7.41 -6.13 -4.52
CA PHE A 66 -8.26 -5.20 -5.24
C PHE A 66 -8.72 -5.86 -6.53
N TRP A 67 -10.01 -5.87 -6.78
CA TRP A 67 -10.60 -6.45 -7.99
C TRP A 67 -11.50 -5.42 -8.66
N ASP A 68 -11.13 -4.97 -9.87
CA ASP A 68 -11.97 -4.16 -10.73
C ASP A 68 -12.72 -5.07 -11.72
N PRO A 69 -14.02 -5.29 -11.52
CA PRO A 69 -14.80 -6.10 -12.44
C PRO A 69 -15.12 -5.37 -13.76
N GLY A 70 -14.71 -4.12 -13.93
CA GLY A 70 -14.95 -3.33 -15.13
C GLY A 70 -16.39 -2.83 -15.28
N ASP A 71 -16.68 -2.23 -16.44
CA ASP A 71 -18.03 -1.75 -16.81
C ASP A 71 -18.63 -0.73 -15.85
N GLY A 72 -17.78 0.13 -15.25
CA GLY A 72 -18.20 1.16 -14.32
C GLY A 72 -18.62 0.66 -12.93
N ARG A 73 -18.56 -0.65 -12.68
CA ARG A 73 -18.82 -1.25 -11.36
C ARG A 73 -17.76 -0.85 -10.34
N PRO A 74 -18.06 -0.82 -9.04
CA PRO A 74 -17.08 -0.47 -8.03
C PRO A 74 -15.98 -1.53 -7.90
N VAL A 75 -14.77 -1.09 -7.55
CA VAL A 75 -13.67 -2.00 -7.19
C VAL A 75 -13.99 -2.68 -5.86
N GLU A 76 -13.90 -4.01 -5.86
CA GLU A 76 -13.98 -4.81 -4.65
C GLU A 76 -12.64 -4.77 -3.90
N ARG A 77 -12.70 -4.59 -2.58
CA ARG A 77 -11.55 -4.53 -1.69
C ARG A 77 -11.64 -5.65 -0.67
N LEU A 78 -10.75 -6.62 -0.75
CA LEU A 78 -10.73 -7.79 0.12
C LEU A 78 -9.43 -7.83 0.94
N VAL A 79 -9.53 -8.41 2.13
CA VAL A 79 -8.36 -8.74 2.94
C VAL A 79 -8.38 -10.23 3.27
N VAL A 80 -7.28 -10.90 2.98
CA VAL A 80 -7.03 -12.30 3.36
C VAL A 80 -6.07 -12.25 4.55
N ASN A 81 -6.64 -12.14 5.75
CA ASN A 81 -5.92 -12.23 7.02
C ASN A 81 -6.87 -12.76 8.11
N LYS A 82 -6.33 -13.04 9.31
CA LYS A 82 -7.13 -13.60 10.41
C LYS A 82 -8.07 -12.58 11.06
N HIS A 83 -7.72 -11.29 11.01
CA HIS A 83 -8.28 -10.28 11.90
C HIS A 83 -9.20 -9.27 11.19
N GLY A 84 -9.34 -9.35 9.88
CA GLY A 84 -9.97 -8.31 9.08
C GLY A 84 -9.12 -7.05 9.00
N MET A 85 -9.68 -6.02 8.38
CA MET A 85 -9.07 -4.70 8.25
C MET A 85 -10.15 -3.66 7.90
N THR A 86 -10.04 -2.47 8.48
CA THR A 86 -10.94 -1.35 8.16
C THR A 86 -10.88 -1.04 6.67
N TYR A 87 -12.04 -0.88 6.03
CA TYR A 87 -12.22 -0.64 4.57
C TYR A 87 -12.07 -1.83 3.62
N PHE A 88 -11.77 -3.04 4.15
CA PHE A 88 -11.64 -4.25 3.35
C PHE A 88 -12.60 -5.34 3.86
N ALA A 89 -13.23 -6.07 2.92
CA ALA A 89 -14.05 -7.22 3.28
C ALA A 89 -13.16 -8.43 3.64
N GLN A 90 -13.29 -8.94 4.86
CA GLN A 90 -12.54 -10.14 5.28
C GLN A 90 -12.94 -11.34 4.43
N SER A 91 -11.95 -12.00 3.83
CA SER A 91 -12.15 -13.06 2.84
C SER A 91 -11.40 -14.35 3.17
N TRP A 92 -11.07 -14.58 4.44
CA TRP A 92 -10.39 -15.81 4.88
C TRP A 92 -11.05 -16.44 6.10
N ASP A 93 -11.36 -17.73 5.96
CA ASP A 93 -11.79 -18.62 7.02
C ASP A 93 -10.77 -19.77 7.12
N MET A 94 -9.88 -19.68 8.10
CA MET A 94 -8.78 -20.62 8.32
C MET A 94 -9.26 -22.04 8.63
N ALA A 95 -10.50 -22.21 9.13
CA ALA A 95 -11.05 -23.54 9.38
C ALA A 95 -11.46 -24.26 8.09
N LYS A 96 -11.82 -23.50 7.03
CA LYS A 96 -12.20 -24.04 5.72
C LYS A 96 -11.00 -24.19 4.79
N GLN A 97 -10.10 -23.22 4.79
CA GLN A 97 -8.90 -23.21 3.96
C GLN A 97 -7.70 -22.81 4.83
N PRO A 98 -6.93 -23.78 5.37
CA PRO A 98 -5.82 -23.49 6.25
C PRO A 98 -4.63 -22.81 5.56
N ASP A 99 -4.48 -22.96 4.24
CA ASP A 99 -3.44 -22.28 3.48
C ASP A 99 -3.93 -20.93 2.95
N GLN A 100 -3.28 -19.86 3.40
CA GLN A 100 -3.64 -18.49 3.04
C GLN A 100 -3.41 -18.18 1.55
N TRP A 101 -2.38 -18.75 0.92
CA TRP A 101 -2.08 -18.53 -0.49
C TRP A 101 -3.02 -19.34 -1.39
N GLU A 102 -3.42 -20.54 -0.98
CA GLU A 102 -4.50 -21.28 -1.64
C GLU A 102 -5.80 -20.47 -1.61
N ARG A 103 -6.13 -19.83 -0.48
CA ARG A 103 -7.31 -18.94 -0.42
C ARG A 103 -7.20 -17.77 -1.40
N VAL A 104 -6.01 -17.18 -1.56
CA VAL A 104 -5.79 -16.11 -2.54
C VAL A 104 -5.97 -16.64 -3.96
N ALA A 105 -5.44 -17.82 -4.27
CA ALA A 105 -5.62 -18.47 -5.57
C ALA A 105 -7.11 -18.74 -5.89
N GLU A 106 -7.88 -19.26 -4.93
CA GLU A 106 -9.33 -19.44 -5.08
C GLU A 106 -10.06 -18.12 -5.40
N ILE A 107 -9.68 -17.01 -4.77
CA ILE A 107 -10.27 -15.68 -5.07
C ILE A 107 -9.93 -15.28 -6.51
N ILE A 108 -8.68 -15.45 -6.93
CA ILE A 108 -8.24 -15.14 -8.29
C ILE A 108 -9.00 -15.99 -9.31
N GLU A 109 -9.17 -17.29 -9.06
CA GLU A 109 -9.94 -18.19 -9.92
C GLU A 109 -11.42 -17.79 -10.02
N GLN A 110 -12.06 -17.49 -8.89
CA GLN A 110 -13.47 -17.08 -8.85
C GLN A 110 -13.72 -15.79 -9.62
N LYS A 111 -12.78 -14.84 -9.58
CA LYS A 111 -12.89 -13.55 -10.30
C LYS A 111 -12.38 -13.62 -11.74
N ASN A 112 -11.47 -14.55 -12.05
CA ASN A 112 -10.88 -14.81 -13.36
C ASN A 112 -10.35 -13.53 -14.08
N PRO A 113 -9.45 -12.74 -13.45
CA PRO A 113 -8.88 -11.52 -14.02
C PRO A 113 -8.11 -11.80 -15.32
N LYS A 114 -8.07 -10.83 -16.26
CA LYS A 114 -7.20 -10.91 -17.45
C LYS A 114 -5.78 -10.46 -17.12
N LYS A 115 -5.60 -9.57 -16.14
CA LYS A 115 -4.30 -9.09 -15.64
C LYS A 115 -4.26 -9.04 -14.12
N ILE A 116 -3.25 -9.70 -13.55
CA ILE A 116 -3.00 -9.80 -12.11
C ILE A 116 -1.71 -9.07 -11.81
N ALA A 117 -1.77 -7.92 -11.16
CA ALA A 117 -0.62 -7.13 -10.79
C ALA A 117 -0.08 -7.54 -9.43
N LEU A 118 1.24 -7.79 -9.34
CA LEU A 118 1.98 -8.06 -8.10
C LEU A 118 3.11 -7.03 -7.94
N ASN A 119 3.42 -6.68 -6.69
CA ASN A 119 4.56 -5.82 -6.33
C ASN A 119 5.87 -6.60 -6.39
N VAL A 120 6.28 -6.99 -7.59
CA VAL A 120 7.55 -7.65 -7.91
C VAL A 120 8.16 -6.94 -9.11
N THR A 121 9.27 -6.24 -8.91
CA THR A 121 9.85 -5.39 -9.97
C THR A 121 11.29 -5.00 -9.67
N PRO A 122 12.24 -5.15 -10.63
CA PRO A 122 13.62 -4.68 -10.42
C PRO A 122 13.76 -3.14 -10.50
N GLU A 123 12.75 -2.42 -10.99
CA GLU A 123 12.81 -0.99 -11.30
C GLU A 123 12.72 -0.09 -10.06
N SER A 124 12.08 -0.54 -8.98
CA SER A 124 11.91 0.26 -7.77
C SER A 124 11.55 -0.58 -6.56
N ALA A 125 12.28 -0.38 -5.47
CA ALA A 125 11.98 -0.98 -4.17
C ALA A 125 10.56 -0.65 -3.66
N PHE A 126 9.97 0.48 -4.08
CA PHE A 126 8.61 0.89 -3.70
C PHE A 126 7.51 0.01 -4.29
N ALA A 127 7.82 -0.78 -5.32
CA ALA A 127 6.91 -1.71 -5.97
C ALA A 127 7.48 -3.14 -6.01
N ASP A 128 8.43 -3.45 -5.13
CA ASP A 128 9.12 -4.76 -5.03
C ASP A 128 9.01 -5.33 -3.60
N GLY A 129 7.86 -5.14 -2.96
CA GLY A 129 7.65 -5.57 -1.57
C GLY A 129 7.31 -7.05 -1.42
N LEU A 130 6.98 -7.76 -2.50
CA LEU A 130 6.67 -9.19 -2.42
C LEU A 130 7.96 -10.02 -2.46
N SER A 131 8.31 -10.63 -1.34
CA SER A 131 9.49 -11.49 -1.26
C SER A 131 9.42 -12.65 -2.27
N HIS A 132 10.58 -13.10 -2.78
CA HIS A 132 10.63 -14.22 -3.72
C HIS A 132 9.94 -15.49 -3.19
N SER A 133 10.08 -15.77 -1.89
CA SER A 133 9.43 -16.92 -1.25
C SER A 133 7.90 -16.83 -1.20
N GLU A 134 7.34 -15.62 -1.17
CA GLU A 134 5.89 -15.39 -1.18
C GLU A 134 5.35 -15.41 -2.60
N PHE A 135 6.08 -14.82 -3.54
CA PHE A 135 5.81 -14.97 -4.97
C PHE A 135 5.73 -16.45 -5.37
N GLN A 136 6.71 -17.28 -4.98
CA GLN A 136 6.71 -18.70 -5.28
C GLN A 136 5.50 -19.45 -4.69
N LYS A 137 5.06 -19.09 -3.48
CA LYS A 137 3.88 -19.71 -2.87
C LYS A 137 2.60 -19.38 -3.63
N LEU A 138 2.42 -18.11 -4.00
CA LEU A 138 1.29 -17.69 -4.82
C LEU A 138 1.34 -18.33 -6.21
N ASP A 139 2.50 -18.32 -6.87
CA ASP A 139 2.67 -18.92 -8.20
C ASP A 139 2.32 -20.41 -8.15
N ASN A 140 2.82 -21.15 -7.16
CA ASN A 140 2.54 -22.58 -7.03
C ASN A 140 1.06 -22.89 -6.79
N ALA A 141 0.35 -22.06 -6.02
CA ALA A 141 -1.09 -22.21 -5.78
C ALA A 141 -1.94 -21.87 -7.01
N LEU A 142 -1.44 -21.04 -7.93
CA LEU A 142 -2.18 -20.63 -9.12
C LEU A 142 -2.21 -21.72 -10.20
N PRO A 143 -3.31 -21.88 -10.94
CA PRO A 143 -3.35 -22.71 -12.13
C PRO A 143 -2.57 -22.05 -13.27
N LEU A 144 -1.99 -22.86 -14.15
CA LEU A 144 -1.10 -22.40 -15.22
C LEU A 144 -1.71 -21.30 -16.11
N SER A 145 -3.03 -21.36 -16.34
CA SER A 145 -3.77 -20.38 -17.15
C SER A 145 -3.86 -18.98 -16.54
N LEU A 146 -3.72 -18.87 -15.21
CA LEU A 146 -3.71 -17.61 -14.47
C LEU A 146 -2.28 -17.11 -14.20
N ARG A 147 -1.30 -18.01 -14.04
CA ARG A 147 0.11 -17.63 -13.90
C ARG A 147 0.60 -16.76 -15.06
N SER A 148 0.19 -17.09 -16.29
CA SER A 148 0.55 -16.33 -17.50
C SER A 148 -0.05 -14.92 -17.56
N ARG A 149 -0.96 -14.58 -16.64
CA ARG A 149 -1.62 -13.25 -16.53
C ARG A 149 -1.01 -12.37 -15.45
N VAL A 150 -0.03 -12.89 -14.71
CA VAL A 150 0.70 -12.15 -13.69
C VAL A 150 1.64 -11.14 -14.35
N ILE A 151 1.55 -9.89 -13.92
CA ILE A 151 2.37 -8.76 -14.40
C ILE A 151 2.89 -7.95 -13.20
N SER A 152 3.94 -7.16 -13.43
CA SER A 152 4.40 -6.18 -12.43
C SER A 152 3.34 -5.09 -12.21
N SER A 153 3.15 -4.72 -10.94
CA SER A 153 2.33 -3.58 -10.53
C SER A 153 3.06 -2.25 -10.60
N TYR A 154 4.33 -2.21 -11.00
CA TYR A 154 5.21 -1.04 -10.91
C TYR A 154 4.52 0.31 -11.20
N PRO A 155 3.89 0.53 -12.38
CA PRO A 155 3.26 1.81 -12.67
C PRO A 155 2.06 2.12 -11.75
N LEU A 156 1.30 1.11 -11.33
CA LEU A 156 0.16 1.27 -10.41
C LEU A 156 0.63 1.58 -8.97
N ALA A 157 1.64 0.86 -8.49
CA ALA A 157 2.19 1.06 -7.15
C ALA A 157 2.80 2.45 -7.01
N ILE A 158 3.58 2.91 -8.00
CA ILE A 158 4.13 4.26 -8.01
C ILE A 158 3.01 5.31 -8.11
N ALA A 159 2.05 5.14 -9.02
CA ALA A 159 0.94 6.07 -9.16
C ALA A 159 0.13 6.21 -7.85
N TRP A 160 -0.07 5.12 -7.12
CA TRP A 160 -0.67 5.15 -5.78
C TRP A 160 0.16 6.00 -4.82
N LEU A 161 1.46 5.76 -4.74
CA LEU A 161 2.36 6.44 -3.79
C LEU A 161 2.57 7.92 -4.09
N GLU A 162 2.54 8.33 -5.36
CA GLU A 162 2.81 9.71 -5.77
C GLU A 162 1.56 10.58 -5.87
N THR A 163 0.40 9.99 -6.17
CA THR A 163 -0.84 10.76 -6.33
C THR A 163 -1.31 11.26 -4.97
N ARG A 164 -1.73 12.53 -4.91
CA ARG A 164 -2.35 13.14 -3.72
C ARG A 164 -3.80 13.50 -4.01
N ILE A 165 -4.68 13.32 -3.03
CA ILE A 165 -6.04 13.85 -3.09
C ILE A 165 -6.06 15.33 -2.72
N PRO A 166 -7.08 16.11 -3.16
CA PRO A 166 -7.18 17.53 -2.82
C PRO A 166 -7.14 17.79 -1.30
N ALA A 167 -7.74 16.91 -0.49
CA ALA A 167 -7.74 17.04 0.96
C ALA A 167 -6.33 16.93 1.59
N GLU A 168 -5.44 16.09 1.04
CA GLU A 168 -4.03 16.02 1.44
C GLU A 168 -3.31 17.31 1.05
N MET A 169 -3.55 17.81 -0.17
CA MET A 169 -2.91 19.02 -0.69
C MET A 169 -3.32 20.29 0.06
N ALA A 170 -4.52 20.33 0.63
CA ALA A 170 -4.97 21.44 1.48
C ALA A 170 -4.08 21.60 2.73
N SER A 171 -3.44 20.53 3.20
CA SER A 171 -2.52 20.55 4.35
C SER A 171 -1.07 20.85 3.96
N TYR A 172 -0.74 20.83 2.66
CA TYR A 172 0.63 20.97 2.17
C TYR A 172 1.30 22.31 2.53
N PRO A 173 0.61 23.47 2.45
CA PRO A 173 1.23 24.75 2.85
C PRO A 173 1.67 24.77 4.31
N GLU A 174 0.89 24.15 5.20
CA GLU A 174 1.21 24.08 6.63
C GLU A 174 2.40 23.15 6.88
N ILE A 175 2.47 22.02 6.18
CA ILE A 175 3.64 21.11 6.22
C ILE A 175 4.91 21.86 5.79
N LEU A 176 4.84 22.59 4.68
CA LEU A 176 5.97 23.39 4.18
C LEU A 176 6.38 24.49 5.16
N ARG A 177 5.40 25.16 5.79
CA ARG A 177 5.67 26.19 6.80
C ARG A 177 6.44 25.61 7.98
N VAL A 178 6.03 24.45 8.49
CA VAL A 178 6.72 23.75 9.59
C VAL A 178 8.11 23.31 9.15
N ALA A 179 8.26 22.71 7.97
CA ALA A 179 9.56 22.30 7.44
C ALA A 179 10.52 23.48 7.29
N HIS A 180 10.07 24.60 6.70
CA HIS A 180 10.88 25.81 6.58
C HIS A 180 11.25 26.40 7.94
N ALA A 181 10.35 26.36 8.92
CA ALA A 181 10.66 26.81 10.28
C ALA A 181 11.72 25.93 10.94
N MET A 182 11.64 24.61 10.77
CA MET A 182 12.66 23.67 11.27
C MET A 182 14.03 23.90 10.62
N LEU A 183 14.06 24.08 9.30
CA LEU A 183 15.29 24.42 8.56
C LEU A 183 15.86 25.76 9.04
N ALA A 184 15.03 26.79 9.21
CA ALA A 184 15.47 28.10 9.66
C ALA A 184 16.09 28.05 11.07
N GLU A 185 15.55 27.25 11.99
CA GLU A 185 16.12 27.09 13.33
C GLU A 185 17.39 26.23 13.30
N GLY A 186 17.37 25.09 12.59
CA GLY A 186 18.49 24.16 12.50
C GLY A 186 19.75 24.76 11.87
N PHE A 187 19.57 25.67 10.90
CA PHE A 187 20.67 26.41 10.27
C PHE A 187 20.84 27.84 10.80
N SER A 188 20.20 28.17 11.93
CA SER A 188 20.34 29.50 12.54
C SER A 188 21.72 29.72 13.15
N SER A 189 22.07 30.98 13.38
CA SER A 189 23.28 31.35 14.14
C SER A 189 23.26 30.93 15.61
N LYS A 190 22.13 30.40 16.12
CA LYS A 190 22.08 29.77 17.45
C LYS A 190 22.73 28.39 17.44
N VAL A 191 22.48 27.62 16.38
CA VAL A 191 22.95 26.22 16.22
C VAL A 191 24.29 26.17 15.48
N VAL A 192 24.44 26.94 14.41
CA VAL A 192 25.67 26.96 13.59
C VAL A 192 26.63 28.04 14.08
N LYS A 193 27.79 27.60 14.58
CA LYS A 193 28.88 28.46 15.06
C LYS A 193 30.11 28.30 14.16
N PRO A 194 30.58 29.37 13.49
CA PRO A 194 31.75 29.32 12.62
C PRO A 194 32.98 28.76 13.33
N GLY A 195 33.65 27.79 12.71
CA GLY A 195 34.84 27.14 13.25
C GLY A 195 34.58 26.15 14.40
N ILE A 196 33.32 25.92 14.78
CA ILE A 196 32.93 25.00 15.87
C ILE A 196 31.98 23.92 15.34
N THR A 197 30.84 24.32 14.77
CA THR A 197 29.83 23.37 14.27
C THR A 197 30.32 22.73 12.97
N THR A 198 30.25 21.40 12.90
CA THR A 198 30.58 20.61 11.71
C THR A 198 29.30 20.15 11.00
N PRO A 199 29.38 19.77 9.71
CA PRO A 199 28.22 19.18 9.02
C PRO A 199 27.63 17.96 9.74
N ARG A 200 28.47 17.16 10.40
CA ARG A 200 28.05 15.95 11.13
C ARG A 200 27.23 16.24 12.38
N ASP A 201 27.31 17.46 12.90
CA ASP A 201 26.49 17.91 14.04
C ASP A 201 25.07 18.32 13.58
N LEU A 202 24.81 18.34 12.27
CA LEU A 202 23.55 18.76 11.64
C LEU A 202 22.87 17.62 10.83
N GLU A 203 23.47 16.43 10.78
CA GLU A 203 22.90 15.20 10.18
C GLU A 203 22.00 14.47 11.19
#